data_AF-A0A1M7AF13-F1
#
_entry.id   AF-A0A1M7AF13-F1
#
_cell.length_a   1.000
_cell.length_b   1.000
_cell.length_c   1.000
_cell.angle_alpha   90.00
_cell.angle_beta   90.00
_cell.angle_gamma   90.00
#
_symmetry.space_group_name_H-M   'P 1'
#
loop_
_entity.id
_entity.type
_entity.pdbx_description
1 polymer ?
#
loop_
_entity_poly.entity_id
_entity_poly.type
_entity_poly.pdbx_seq_one_letter_code
_entity_poly.pdbx_strand_id
1 'polypeptide(L)'
;MTISPAANLPLPRWAYVPGETDEANADYETLAQVTLLVPSRFQGNVPARHPALRYAMSLNDRGYFWESQEILEAVWAAAPQGGRERILLRACILIATANLRLRMQKPHAAARLFREALGELKALGVRSAGGDGFADGFPVAAMAGLI
;
A
#
# COMPACT_ATOMS: atom_id res chain seq x y z
N MET A 1 5.06 -26.99 11.11
CA MET A 1 5.12 -25.59 11.57
C MET A 1 5.71 -24.76 10.44
N THR A 2 4.86 -24.21 9.56
CA THR A 2 5.30 -23.45 8.38
C THR A 2 5.50 -21.99 8.77
N ILE A 3 6.76 -21.59 8.90
CA ILE A 3 7.15 -20.19 9.11
C ILE A 3 6.73 -19.43 7.86
N SER A 4 5.79 -18.48 7.99
CA SER A 4 5.42 -17.61 6.87
C SER A 4 6.63 -16.73 6.50
N PRO A 5 7.01 -16.59 5.22
CA PRO A 5 8.18 -15.80 4.81
C PRO A 5 8.06 -14.29 5.14
N ALA A 6 6.86 -13.80 5.49
CA ALA A 6 6.65 -12.45 5.99
C ALA A 6 7.20 -12.21 7.41
N ALA A 7 7.56 -13.26 8.17
CA ALA A 7 7.85 -13.13 9.60
C ALA A 7 9.21 -12.51 9.94
N ASN A 8 10.07 -12.19 8.95
CA ASN A 8 11.41 -11.66 9.25
C ASN A 8 11.95 -10.66 8.21
N LEU A 9 11.08 -9.85 7.59
CA LEU A 9 11.55 -8.73 6.77
C LEU A 9 11.99 -7.57 7.69
N PRO A 10 13.21 -7.02 7.52
CA PRO A 10 13.68 -5.92 8.35
C PRO A 10 12.85 -4.66 8.06
N LEU A 11 12.66 -3.81 9.07
CA LEU A 11 12.10 -2.48 8.84
C LEU A 11 13.16 -1.58 8.17
N PRO A 12 12.75 -0.57 7.37
CA PRO A 12 13.67 0.44 6.87
C PRO A 12 14.33 1.16 8.05
N ARG A 13 15.59 1.53 7.89
CA ARG A 13 16.40 2.16 8.95
C ARG A 13 15.78 3.42 9.53
N TRP A 14 15.05 4.18 8.71
CA TRP A 14 14.26 5.35 9.08
C TRP A 14 13.05 5.45 8.15
N ALA A 15 12.03 6.22 8.57
CA ALA A 15 10.90 6.57 7.72
C ALA A 15 11.22 7.84 6.94
N TYR A 16 11.45 7.69 5.64
CA TYR A 16 11.88 8.74 4.74
C TYR A 16 10.78 9.78 4.48
N VAL A 17 11.18 11.05 4.49
CA VAL A 17 10.32 12.19 4.16
C VAL A 17 11.04 13.07 3.15
N PRO A 18 10.55 13.16 1.90
CA PRO A 18 11.19 13.97 0.88
C PRO A 18 11.27 15.45 1.28
N GLY A 19 12.48 16.01 1.27
CA GLY A 19 12.73 17.42 1.56
C GLY A 19 12.84 17.78 3.04
N GLU A 20 12.90 16.79 3.96
CA GLU A 20 13.46 17.02 5.29
C GLU A 20 14.97 17.25 5.19
N THR A 21 15.51 18.09 6.07
CA THR A 21 16.88 18.64 6.03
C THR A 21 17.98 17.63 6.35
N ASP A 22 17.64 16.49 6.96
CA ASP A 22 18.59 15.40 7.13
C ASP A 22 18.75 14.69 5.79
N GLU A 23 19.92 14.87 5.14
CA GLU A 23 20.32 14.37 3.82
C GLU A 23 20.33 12.82 3.69
N ALA A 24 19.69 12.10 4.61
CA ALA A 24 19.51 10.67 4.56
C ALA A 24 18.58 10.30 3.40
N ASN A 25 19.15 9.70 2.35
CA ASN A 25 18.40 9.07 1.28
C ASN A 25 17.40 8.03 1.82
N ALA A 26 16.39 7.67 1.04
CA ALA A 26 15.56 6.52 1.40
C ALA A 26 16.42 5.25 1.53
N ASP A 27 16.00 4.32 2.39
CA ASP A 27 16.65 3.01 2.55
C ASP A 27 16.30 2.07 1.38
N TYR A 28 16.83 2.41 0.19
CA TYR A 28 16.56 1.69 -1.05
C TYR A 28 16.97 0.22 -1.00
N GLU A 29 17.97 -0.13 -0.19
CA GLU A 29 18.42 -1.52 -0.03
C GLU A 29 17.30 -2.38 0.59
N THR A 30 16.72 -1.92 1.70
CA THR A 30 15.59 -2.61 2.34
C THR A 30 14.38 -2.67 1.40
N LEU A 31 14.08 -1.59 0.67
CA LEU A 31 12.96 -1.59 -0.29
C LEU A 31 13.19 -2.60 -1.41
N ALA A 32 14.40 -2.66 -1.98
CA ALA A 32 14.73 -3.58 -3.06
C ALA A 32 14.52 -5.04 -2.64
N GLN A 33 14.92 -5.42 -1.42
CA GLN A 33 14.72 -6.78 -0.89
C GLN A 33 13.24 -7.18 -0.86
N VAL A 34 12.34 -6.25 -0.49
CA VAL A 34 10.91 -6.54 -0.43
C VAL A 34 10.27 -6.52 -1.82
N THR A 35 10.66 -5.58 -2.68
CA THR A 35 10.14 -5.49 -4.06
C THR A 35 10.52 -6.71 -4.89
N LEU A 36 11.66 -7.37 -4.62
CA LEU A 36 12.04 -8.65 -5.24
C LEU A 36 11.04 -9.80 -4.98
N LEU A 37 10.20 -9.68 -3.94
CA LEU A 37 9.14 -10.66 -3.66
C LEU A 37 7.93 -10.47 -4.58
N VAL A 38 7.79 -9.32 -5.23
CA VAL A 38 6.69 -9.03 -6.14
C VAL A 38 6.97 -9.71 -7.49
N PRO A 39 6.08 -10.60 -7.97
CA PRO A 39 6.26 -11.22 -9.28
C PRO A 39 6.10 -10.17 -10.39
N SER A 40 6.59 -10.48 -11.59
CA SER A 40 6.34 -9.63 -12.77
C SER A 40 4.85 -9.44 -13.08
N ARG A 41 4.02 -10.44 -12.74
CA ARG A 41 2.57 -10.38 -12.83
C ARG A 41 1.91 -11.36 -11.86
N PHE A 42 0.90 -10.90 -11.13
CA PHE A 42 -0.01 -11.76 -10.38
C PHE A 42 -1.02 -12.45 -11.30
N GLN A 43 -1.34 -13.71 -11.01
CA GLN A 43 -2.32 -14.49 -11.76
C GLN A 43 -3.71 -14.39 -11.11
N GLY A 44 -4.68 -13.83 -11.83
CA GLY A 44 -6.08 -13.75 -11.40
C GLY A 44 -6.36 -12.67 -10.35
N ASN A 45 -5.65 -12.70 -9.21
CA ASN A 45 -5.79 -11.74 -8.10
C ASN A 45 -4.44 -11.49 -7.39
N VAL A 46 -4.42 -10.52 -6.48
CA VAL A 46 -3.30 -10.30 -5.56
C VAL A 46 -3.61 -11.03 -4.26
N PRO A 47 -2.83 -12.04 -3.83
CA PRO A 47 -3.13 -12.76 -2.60
C PRO A 47 -3.07 -11.86 -1.37
N ALA A 48 -4.10 -11.87 -0.53
CA ALA A 48 -4.14 -11.07 0.71
C ALA A 48 -2.95 -11.36 1.65
N ARG A 49 -2.39 -12.56 1.56
CA ARG A 49 -1.24 -13.02 2.36
C ARG A 49 0.12 -12.79 1.71
N HIS A 50 0.18 -12.13 0.55
CA HIS A 50 1.44 -11.84 -0.13
C HIS A 50 2.39 -11.03 0.78
N PRO A 51 3.66 -11.44 0.94
CA PRO A 51 4.56 -10.84 1.93
C PRO A 51 4.81 -9.35 1.68
N ALA A 52 5.06 -8.94 0.44
CA ALA A 52 5.27 -7.52 0.11
C ALA A 52 4.04 -6.65 0.40
N LEU A 53 2.83 -7.18 0.16
CA LEU A 53 1.58 -6.48 0.44
C LEU A 53 1.39 -6.27 1.94
N ARG A 54 1.53 -7.34 2.74
CA ARG A 54 1.40 -7.26 4.21
C ARG A 54 2.46 -6.37 4.82
N TYR A 55 3.68 -6.44 4.29
CA TYR A 55 4.79 -5.59 4.72
C TYR A 55 4.46 -4.12 4.46
N ALA A 56 4.00 -3.75 3.26
CA ALA A 56 3.63 -2.38 2.93
C ALA A 56 2.48 -1.85 3.81
N MET A 57 1.42 -2.64 4.03
CA MET A 57 0.35 -2.25 4.98
C MET A 57 0.92 -1.96 6.38
N SER A 58 1.80 -2.85 6.85
CA SER A 58 2.42 -2.72 8.17
C SER A 58 3.38 -1.54 8.27
N LEU A 59 4.00 -1.11 7.16
CA LEU A 59 4.80 0.11 7.08
C LEU A 59 3.93 1.36 7.22
N ASN A 60 2.79 1.42 6.51
CA ASN A 60 1.85 2.53 6.63
C ASN A 60 1.36 2.67 8.08
N ASP A 61 0.98 1.57 8.74
CA ASP A 61 0.54 1.58 10.15
C ASP A 61 1.63 2.09 11.12
N ARG A 62 2.90 1.99 10.74
CA ARG A 62 4.06 2.42 11.53
C ARG A 62 4.61 3.79 11.13
N GLY A 63 3.98 4.48 10.18
CA GLY A 63 4.41 5.82 9.74
C GLY A 63 5.50 5.87 8.67
N TYR A 64 5.85 4.72 8.08
CA TYR A 64 6.75 4.59 6.93
C TYR A 64 5.97 4.79 5.62
N PHE A 65 5.38 5.98 5.49
CA PHE A 65 4.41 6.26 4.45
C PHE A 65 5.01 6.27 3.05
N TRP A 66 6.23 6.79 2.91
CA TRP A 66 6.92 6.82 1.63
C TRP A 66 7.31 5.40 1.19
N GLU A 67 7.85 4.58 2.11
CA GLU A 67 8.23 3.20 1.80
C GLU A 67 7.02 2.33 1.50
N SER A 68 5.91 2.57 2.21
CA SER A 68 4.65 1.89 1.93
C SER A 68 4.13 2.17 0.53
N GLN A 69 4.14 3.42 0.06
CA GLN A 69 3.63 3.72 -1.28
C GLN A 69 4.48 3.07 -2.37
N GLU A 70 5.82 3.07 -2.25
CA GLU A 70 6.72 2.48 -3.26
C GLU A 70 6.45 0.99 -3.44
N ILE A 71 6.33 0.25 -2.32
CA ILE A 71 6.06 -1.19 -2.38
C ILE A 71 4.63 -1.44 -2.88
N LEU A 72 3.66 -0.61 -2.50
CA LEU A 72 2.29 -0.73 -3.02
C LEU A 72 2.22 -0.45 -4.53
N GLU A 73 2.99 0.50 -5.04
CA GLU A 73 3.08 0.79 -6.48
C GLU A 73 3.67 -0.41 -7.24
N ALA A 74 4.69 -1.07 -6.70
CA ALA A 74 5.23 -2.30 -7.28
C ALA A 74 4.17 -3.42 -7.32
N VAL A 75 3.43 -3.63 -6.23
CA VAL A 75 2.33 -4.61 -6.17
C VAL A 75 1.21 -4.25 -7.15
N TRP A 76 0.86 -2.97 -7.25
CA TRP A 76 -0.14 -2.47 -8.21
C TRP A 76 0.31 -2.66 -9.66
N ALA A 77 1.57 -2.41 -9.98
CA ALA A 77 2.13 -2.63 -11.32
C ALA A 77 1.99 -4.09 -11.75
N ALA A 78 2.22 -5.03 -10.83
CA ALA A 78 2.07 -6.48 -11.07
C ALA A 78 0.60 -6.97 -11.04
N ALA A 79 -0.33 -6.19 -10.51
CA ALA A 79 -1.72 -6.60 -10.32
C ALA A 79 -2.48 -6.77 -11.65
N PRO A 80 -3.45 -7.70 -11.74
CA PRO A 80 -4.25 -7.93 -12.94
C PRO A 80 -4.97 -6.66 -13.43
N GLN A 81 -4.96 -6.42 -14.73
CA GLN A 81 -5.52 -5.20 -15.33
C GLN A 81 -7.04 -5.13 -15.19
N GLY A 82 -7.57 -3.92 -14.98
CA GLY A 82 -9.02 -3.67 -14.89
C GLY A 82 -9.74 -4.33 -13.70
N GLY A 83 -9.02 -5.00 -12.80
CA GLY A 83 -9.58 -5.78 -11.70
C GLY A 83 -9.80 -4.99 -10.41
N ARG A 84 -10.58 -5.58 -9.49
CA ARG A 84 -10.83 -5.09 -8.12
C ARG A 84 -9.54 -4.79 -7.36
N GLU A 85 -8.50 -5.60 -7.58
CA GLU A 85 -7.19 -5.45 -6.93
C GLU A 85 -6.54 -4.11 -7.22
N ARG A 86 -6.58 -3.63 -8.47
CA ARG A 86 -5.97 -2.34 -8.84
C ARG A 86 -6.71 -1.16 -8.22
N ILE A 87 -8.03 -1.26 -8.06
CA ILE A 87 -8.85 -0.23 -7.41
C ILE A 87 -8.48 -0.14 -5.93
N LEU A 88 -8.45 -1.29 -5.24
CA LEU A 88 -8.07 -1.30 -3.82
C LEU A 88 -6.63 -0.82 -3.62
N LEU A 89 -5.69 -1.33 -4.41
CA LEU A 89 -4.28 -0.92 -4.32
C LEU A 89 -4.11 0.57 -4.61
N ARG A 90 -4.86 1.14 -5.57
CA ARG A 90 -4.85 2.59 -5.82
C ARG A 90 -5.36 3.36 -4.61
N ALA A 91 -6.42 2.90 -3.94
CA ALA A 91 -6.90 3.52 -2.70
C ALA A 91 -5.81 3.48 -1.60
N CYS A 92 -5.15 2.34 -1.41
CA CYS A 92 -4.08 2.19 -0.42
C CYS A 92 -2.88 3.09 -0.72
N ILE A 93 -2.46 3.21 -1.98
CA ILE A 93 -1.38 4.13 -2.41
C ILE A 93 -1.77 5.56 -2.06
N LEU A 94 -2.98 5.99 -2.44
CA LEU A 94 -3.48 7.34 -2.16
C LEU A 94 -3.52 7.64 -0.66
N ILE A 95 -3.92 6.69 0.18
CA ILE A 95 -3.91 6.82 1.65
C ILE A 95 -2.49 6.96 2.18
N ALA A 96 -1.54 6.11 1.74
CA ALA A 96 -0.14 6.21 2.16
C ALA A 96 0.45 7.57 1.75
N THR A 97 0.22 8.02 0.51
CA THR A 97 0.66 9.33 0.05
C THR A 97 -0.01 10.47 0.82
N ALA A 98 -1.30 10.36 1.16
CA ALA A 98 -2.02 11.36 1.97
C ALA A 98 -1.41 11.48 3.37
N ASN A 99 -1.11 10.35 4.01
CA ASN A 99 -0.44 10.32 5.31
C ASN A 99 0.95 10.94 5.25
N LEU A 100 1.72 10.68 4.18
CA LEU A 100 2.99 11.36 3.95
C LEU A 100 2.80 12.88 3.81
N ARG A 101 1.76 13.34 3.09
CA ARG A 101 1.46 14.77 2.99
C ARG A 101 1.09 15.40 4.32
N LEU A 102 0.38 14.69 5.20
CA LEU A 102 0.14 15.15 6.57
C LEU A 102 1.45 15.31 7.35
N ARG A 103 2.34 14.32 7.28
CA ARG A 103 3.66 14.40 7.92
C ARG A 103 4.47 15.59 7.44
N MET A 104 4.40 15.89 6.14
CA MET A 104 5.03 17.05 5.50
C MET A 104 4.32 18.39 5.77
N GLN A 105 3.34 18.46 6.68
CA GLN A 105 2.53 19.66 6.97
C GLN A 105 1.79 20.23 5.74
N LYS A 106 1.31 19.34 4.85
CA LYS A 106 0.54 19.69 3.64
C LYS A 106 -0.92 19.18 3.71
N PRO A 107 -1.75 19.69 4.64
CA PRO A 107 -3.09 19.14 4.91
C PRO A 107 -4.05 19.26 3.72
N HIS A 108 -3.98 20.34 2.93
CA HIS A 108 -4.82 20.48 1.74
C HIS A 108 -4.53 19.43 0.67
N ALA A 109 -3.26 19.07 0.49
CA ALA A 109 -2.86 18.02 -0.44
C ALA A 109 -3.31 16.64 0.06
N ALA A 110 -3.15 16.37 1.37
CA ALA A 110 -3.65 15.15 1.99
C ALA A 110 -5.17 14.99 1.83
N ALA A 111 -5.95 16.04 2.11
CA ALA A 111 -7.40 16.01 2.01
C ALA A 111 -7.89 15.70 0.59
N ARG A 112 -7.19 16.17 -0.45
CA ARG A 112 -7.50 15.81 -1.85
C ARG A 112 -7.26 14.32 -2.11
N LEU A 113 -6.13 13.79 -1.65
CA LEU A 113 -5.77 12.38 -1.82
C LEU A 113 -6.74 11.45 -1.09
N PHE A 114 -7.16 11.78 0.14
CA PHE A 114 -8.18 11.01 0.85
C PHE A 114 -9.53 11.01 0.13
N ARG A 115 -9.95 12.14 -0.45
CA ARG A 115 -11.18 12.17 -1.27
C ARG A 115 -11.08 11.27 -2.51
N GLU A 116 -9.92 11.26 -3.17
CA GLU A 116 -9.67 10.36 -4.30
C GLU A 116 -9.69 8.89 -3.85
N ALA A 117 -9.04 8.57 -2.73
CA ALA A 117 -9.06 7.22 -2.15
C ALA A 117 -10.47 6.76 -1.78
N LEU A 118 -11.28 7.64 -1.20
CA LEU A 118 -12.69 7.36 -0.90
C LEU A 118 -13.48 7.07 -2.18
N GLY A 119 -13.18 7.76 -3.29
CA GLY A 119 -13.74 7.47 -4.61
C GLY A 119 -13.43 6.04 -5.07
N GLU A 120 -12.18 5.60 -4.93
CA GLU A 120 -11.77 4.23 -5.25
C GLU A 120 -12.48 3.20 -4.36
N LEU A 121 -12.56 3.43 -3.04
CA LEU A 121 -13.23 2.52 -2.10
C LEU A 121 -14.73 2.39 -2.41
N LYS A 122 -15.40 3.51 -2.73
CA LYS A 122 -16.81 3.48 -3.18
C LYS A 122 -16.97 2.70 -4.47
N ALA A 123 -16.09 2.92 -5.45
CA ALA A 123 -16.09 2.18 -6.71
C ALA A 123 -15.84 0.67 -6.52
N LEU A 124 -15.04 0.30 -5.52
CA LEU A 124 -14.79 -1.09 -5.16
C LEU A 124 -16.01 -1.76 -4.52
N GLY A 125 -16.70 -1.05 -3.61
CA GLY A 125 -17.87 -1.57 -2.90
C GLY A 125 -19.08 -1.86 -3.80
N VAL A 126 -19.20 -1.17 -4.95
CA VAL A 126 -20.23 -1.43 -5.96
C VAL A 126 -19.96 -2.72 -6.77
N ARG A 127 -18.70 -3.18 -6.82
CA ARG A 127 -18.34 -4.40 -7.55
C ARG A 127 -18.55 -5.62 -6.65
N SER A 128 -19.16 -6.68 -7.17
CA SER A 128 -19.33 -7.93 -6.44
C SER A 128 -17.98 -8.53 -6.03
N ALA A 129 -17.89 -8.99 -4.78
CA ALA A 129 -16.81 -9.88 -4.35
C ALA A 129 -17.07 -11.27 -4.93
N GLY A 130 -16.01 -11.95 -5.38
CA GLY A 130 -16.15 -13.24 -6.07
C GLY A 130 -14.94 -14.15 -6.01
N GLY A 131 -13.88 -13.72 -5.32
CA GLY A 131 -12.67 -14.51 -5.11
C GLY A 131 -12.15 -14.42 -3.68
N ASP A 132 -10.91 -14.83 -3.54
CA ASP A 132 -10.12 -14.96 -2.32
C ASP A 132 -8.87 -14.04 -2.36
N GLY A 133 -8.95 -13.00 -3.21
CA GLY A 133 -7.94 -11.97 -3.37
C GLY A 133 -7.96 -10.93 -2.25
N PHE A 134 -6.95 -10.05 -2.24
CA PHE A 134 -6.83 -8.96 -1.28
C PHE A 134 -8.09 -8.09 -1.25
N ALA A 135 -8.65 -7.76 -2.43
CA ALA A 135 -9.87 -6.97 -2.53
C ALA A 135 -11.13 -7.63 -1.97
N ASP A 136 -11.16 -8.95 -1.82
CA ASP A 136 -12.34 -9.68 -1.36
C ASP A 136 -12.36 -9.84 0.17
N GLY A 137 -11.20 -9.87 0.81
CA GLY A 137 -11.06 -9.92 2.27
C GLY A 137 -10.94 -8.56 2.96
N PHE A 138 -10.90 -7.46 2.19
CA PHE A 138 -10.63 -6.13 2.75
C PHE A 138 -11.90 -5.46 3.32
N PRO A 139 -11.86 -4.87 4.53
CA PRO A 139 -13.01 -4.23 5.15
C PRO A 139 -13.27 -2.83 4.56
N VAL A 140 -13.68 -2.76 3.29
CA VAL A 140 -13.86 -1.52 2.52
C VAL A 140 -14.75 -0.51 3.23
N ALA A 141 -15.90 -0.95 3.77
CA ALA A 141 -16.85 -0.06 4.44
C ALA A 141 -16.28 0.56 5.73
N ALA A 142 -15.52 -0.22 6.51
CA ALA A 142 -14.89 0.28 7.72
C ALA A 142 -13.81 1.33 7.38
N MET A 143 -12.97 1.04 6.39
CA MET A 143 -11.93 1.98 5.95
C MET A 143 -12.50 3.27 5.36
N ALA A 144 -13.56 3.18 4.56
CA ALA A 144 -14.23 4.35 4.00
C ALA A 144 -14.87 5.25 5.07
N GLY A 145 -15.16 4.75 6.27
CA GLY A 145 -15.66 5.55 7.39
C GLY A 145 -14.58 6.27 8.20
N LEU A 146 -13.30 5.95 7.98
CA LEU A 146 -12.17 6.51 8.73
C LEU A 146 -11.46 7.66 8.02
N ILE A 147 -11.71 7.86 6.71
CA ILE A 147 -11.04 8.84 5.85
C ILE A 147 -12.04 9.77 5.15
#